data_AF-A0A7J5YNK1-F1
#
_entry.id   AF-A0A7J5YNK1-F1
#
_cell.length_a   1.000
_cell.length_b   1.000
_cell.length_c   1.000
_cell.angle_alpha   90.00
_cell.angle_beta   90.00
_cell.angle_gamma   90.00
#
_symmetry.space_group_name_H-M   'P 1'
#
loop_
_entity.id
_entity.type
_entity.pdbx_description
1 polymer ?
#
loop_
_entity_poly.entity_id
_entity_poly.type
_entity_poly.pdbx_seq_one_letter_code
_entity_poly.pdbx_strand_id
1 'polypeptide(L)'
;MHSLLPFLYLFSAWTKGAWAADPTMPFMEYLDEKHMVCLMWGFDNLKGNITFKLEVNTTGWVGFGFSPNGGMKGADMVIGGVGPDGSYFTAQPIKLIYAYGLTDEIKYHRDNRGTKEVNLLEYMSRTTSTNLNFLSATMDNIEPVIEQIDIVHRMLLYRCPSFVTEEDDRPCYMGDMGDTCFGVVASWAVGGGVFELPENVGIPIGDVDSRTDSSGLRLHYTAQLRQYDAGIMTTGVSPLTSLAYNIPPKASEFHTYGVNGTQTGFLALDEDYDFGLQQTVNLGHITTVKQGDEIAVECTYDTSDRTNVTCA
;
A
#
# COMPACT_ATOMS: atom_id res chain seq x y z
N MET A 1 42.66 71.41 18.25
CA MET A 1 42.87 69.94 18.26
C MET A 1 41.50 69.30 18.09
N HIS A 2 41.12 68.94 16.85
CA HIS A 2 40.99 67.54 16.37
C HIS A 2 40.01 66.73 17.24
N SER A 3 38.86 66.29 16.73
CA SER A 3 38.78 65.22 15.73
C SER A 3 37.39 65.19 15.08
N LEU A 4 37.37 65.08 13.74
CA LEU A 4 36.21 64.68 12.94
C LEU A 4 36.11 63.14 13.00
N LEU A 5 34.98 62.60 13.43
CA LEU A 5 34.65 61.18 13.28
C LEU A 5 33.84 60.97 11.99
N PRO A 6 34.22 60.01 11.13
CA PRO A 6 33.45 59.71 9.92
C PRO A 6 32.29 58.77 10.26
N PHE A 7 31.09 59.10 9.78
CA PHE A 7 29.96 58.17 9.74
C PHE A 7 30.23 57.10 8.67
N LEU A 8 30.57 55.89 9.10
CA LEU A 8 30.56 54.69 8.25
C LEU A 8 29.14 54.14 8.19
N TYR A 9 28.45 54.34 7.07
CA TYR A 9 27.24 53.59 6.74
C TYR A 9 27.63 52.15 6.38
N LEU A 10 27.44 51.21 7.32
CA LEU A 10 27.43 49.78 7.02
C LEU A 10 26.07 49.43 6.42
N PHE A 11 26.02 49.31 5.08
CA PHE A 11 24.95 48.56 4.43
C PHE A 11 25.14 47.08 4.75
N SER A 12 24.41 46.56 5.73
CA SER A 12 24.23 45.11 5.85
C SER A 12 23.26 44.66 4.75
N ALA A 13 23.80 44.28 3.59
CA ALA A 13 23.05 43.51 2.61
C ALA A 13 22.82 42.12 3.21
N TRP A 14 21.63 41.89 3.78
CA TRP A 14 21.15 40.54 4.04
C TRP A 14 20.81 39.91 2.69
N THR A 15 21.67 39.04 2.19
CA THR A 15 21.28 38.11 1.14
C THR A 15 20.29 37.12 1.76
N LYS A 16 19.01 37.24 1.38
CA LYS A 16 18.03 36.17 1.57
C LYS A 16 18.54 34.93 0.83
N GLY A 17 18.69 33.81 1.55
CA GLY A 17 18.94 32.51 0.95
C GLY A 17 20.25 31.84 1.38
N ALA A 18 20.50 31.71 2.68
CA ALA A 18 21.25 30.55 3.12
C ALA A 18 20.30 29.35 2.96
N TRP A 19 20.46 28.60 1.88
CA TRP A 19 19.88 27.27 1.77
C TRP A 19 20.36 26.49 2.99
N ALA A 20 19.43 25.98 3.81
CA ALA A 20 19.79 25.04 4.85
C ALA A 20 20.38 23.82 4.14
N ALA A 21 21.70 23.72 4.09
CA ALA A 21 22.39 22.55 3.58
C ALA A 21 21.99 21.37 4.46
N ASP A 22 21.42 20.33 3.87
CA ASP A 22 21.09 19.11 4.59
C ASP A 22 22.41 18.49 5.10
N PRO A 23 22.65 18.46 6.43
CA PRO A 23 23.91 17.98 6.98
C PRO A 23 24.12 16.48 6.73
N THR A 24 23.10 15.74 6.31
CA THR A 24 23.20 14.32 5.94
C THR A 24 23.64 14.10 4.49
N MET A 25 23.61 15.13 3.64
CA MET A 25 23.98 15.05 2.21
C MET A 25 24.98 16.17 1.85
N PRO A 26 26.23 16.09 2.34
CA PRO A 26 27.21 17.16 2.20
C PRO A 26 27.81 17.27 0.78
N PHE A 27 27.63 16.26 -0.07
CA PHE A 27 28.17 16.25 -1.42
C PHE A 27 27.09 16.57 -2.44
N MET A 28 27.44 17.38 -3.44
CA MET A 28 26.53 17.83 -4.49
C MET A 28 27.30 18.00 -5.80
N GLU A 29 26.72 17.55 -6.91
CA GLU A 29 27.25 17.73 -8.26
C GLU A 29 26.11 17.88 -9.28
N TYR A 30 26.28 18.74 -10.27
CA TYR A 30 25.38 18.77 -11.43
C TYR A 30 25.88 17.81 -12.50
N LEU A 31 25.01 16.90 -12.95
CA LEU A 31 25.38 15.84 -13.90
C LEU A 31 25.32 16.30 -15.36
N ASP A 32 24.73 17.47 -15.63
CA ASP A 32 24.58 18.06 -16.95
C ASP A 32 25.01 19.52 -17.00
N GLU A 33 25.43 19.99 -18.18
CA GLU A 33 25.92 21.36 -18.37
C GLU A 33 24.84 22.44 -18.15
N LYS A 34 23.56 22.06 -18.25
CA LYS A 34 22.43 22.99 -18.06
C LYS A 34 21.99 23.10 -16.61
N HIS A 35 22.64 22.38 -15.70
CA HIS A 35 22.31 22.32 -14.28
C HIS A 35 20.84 21.91 -14.01
N MET A 36 20.32 21.00 -14.83
CA MET A 36 18.95 20.49 -14.72
C MET A 36 18.86 19.20 -13.90
N VAL A 37 19.99 18.50 -13.72
CA VAL A 37 20.10 17.25 -12.97
C VAL A 37 21.12 17.43 -11.85
N CYS A 38 20.65 17.61 -10.62
CA CYS A 38 21.49 17.77 -9.44
C CYS A 38 21.49 16.47 -8.63
N LEU A 39 22.68 15.90 -8.42
CA LEU A 39 22.90 14.76 -7.56
C LEU A 39 23.47 15.23 -6.22
N MET A 40 22.79 14.88 -5.14
CA MET A 40 23.27 15.07 -3.78
C MET A 40 23.46 13.71 -3.12
N TRP A 41 24.50 13.56 -2.29
CA TRP A 41 24.68 12.32 -1.55
C TRP A 41 25.42 12.50 -0.23
N GLY A 42 25.25 11.50 0.63
CA GLY A 42 25.98 11.31 1.88
C GLY A 42 26.06 9.84 2.24
N PHE A 43 26.87 9.50 3.23
CA PHE A 43 27.04 8.12 3.68
C PHE A 43 27.27 8.07 5.19
N ASP A 44 26.76 7.02 5.83
CA ASP A 44 26.84 6.87 7.28
C ASP A 44 28.29 6.64 7.74
N ASN A 45 29.03 5.82 7.00
CA ASN A 45 30.46 5.54 7.18
C ASN A 45 31.02 4.85 5.91
N LEU A 46 32.33 4.60 5.87
CA LEU A 46 33.04 4.03 4.70
C LEU A 46 32.54 2.64 4.24
N LYS A 47 31.81 1.90 5.08
CA LYS A 47 31.22 0.58 4.75
C LYS A 47 29.70 0.59 4.90
N GLY A 48 29.10 1.75 5.12
CA GLY A 48 27.67 1.90 5.40
C GLY A 48 26.87 2.17 4.13
N ASN A 49 25.63 2.61 4.33
CA ASN A 49 24.75 2.97 3.23
C ASN A 49 25.14 4.33 2.66
N ILE A 50 24.99 4.48 1.35
CA ILE A 50 25.06 5.76 0.67
C ILE A 50 23.62 6.17 0.34
N THR A 51 23.23 7.34 0.80
CA THR A 51 21.93 7.94 0.49
C THR A 51 22.11 8.91 -0.66
N PHE A 52 21.34 8.71 -1.73
CA PHE A 52 21.30 9.60 -2.88
C PHE A 52 20.00 10.36 -2.91
N LYS A 53 20.08 11.65 -3.24
CA LYS A 53 18.94 12.49 -3.59
C LYS A 53 19.19 13.07 -4.97
N LEU A 54 18.24 12.85 -5.86
CA LEU A 54 18.30 13.33 -7.24
C LEU A 54 17.21 14.39 -7.44
N GLU A 55 17.61 15.62 -7.72
CA GLU A 55 16.70 16.71 -8.08
C GLU A 55 16.80 16.96 -9.58
N VAL A 56 15.69 16.72 -10.31
CA VAL A 56 15.66 16.84 -11.77
C VAL A 56 14.51 17.73 -12.20
N ASN A 57 14.83 18.71 -13.04
CA ASN A 57 13.84 19.58 -13.65
C ASN A 57 13.38 18.98 -15.00
N THR A 58 12.39 18.08 -14.96
CA THR A 58 11.81 17.41 -16.14
C THR A 58 10.30 17.23 -15.98
N THR A 59 9.57 17.19 -17.09
CA THR A 59 8.14 16.84 -17.15
C THR A 59 7.90 15.41 -17.65
N GLY A 60 8.96 14.61 -17.76
CA GLY A 60 8.92 13.23 -18.22
C GLY A 60 9.61 12.31 -17.22
N TRP A 61 10.62 11.57 -17.69
CA TRP A 61 11.35 10.59 -16.87
C TRP A 61 12.81 10.98 -16.66
N VAL A 62 13.42 10.36 -15.66
CA VAL A 62 14.86 10.40 -15.35
C VAL A 62 15.34 8.97 -15.05
N GLY A 63 16.51 8.62 -15.57
CA GLY A 63 17.25 7.42 -15.18
C GLY A 63 18.56 7.82 -14.51
N PHE A 64 18.89 7.17 -13.40
CA PHE A 64 20.13 7.35 -12.65
C PHE A 64 20.72 5.99 -12.32
N GLY A 65 22.04 5.83 -12.38
CA GLY A 65 22.65 4.54 -12.14
C GLY A 65 24.16 4.55 -12.13
N PHE A 66 24.73 3.38 -11.84
CA PHE A 66 26.16 3.16 -11.75
C PHE A 66 26.59 2.13 -12.78
N SER A 67 27.76 2.34 -13.39
CA SER A 67 28.37 1.34 -14.27
C SER A 67 29.89 1.35 -14.11
N PRO A 68 30.55 0.18 -14.22
CA PRO A 68 32.01 0.11 -14.14
C PRO A 68 32.73 0.87 -15.25
N ASN A 69 32.08 1.07 -16.41
CA ASN A 69 32.69 1.62 -17.62
C ASN A 69 32.04 2.94 -18.09
N GLY A 70 31.09 3.50 -17.34
CA GLY A 70 30.32 4.68 -17.73
C GLY A 70 29.26 4.43 -18.81
N GLY A 71 29.10 3.19 -19.29
CA GLY A 71 28.12 2.81 -20.30
C GLY A 71 26.80 2.32 -19.70
N MET A 72 25.69 2.47 -20.45
CA MET A 72 24.37 1.99 -19.99
C MET A 72 24.25 0.46 -19.95
N LYS A 73 25.00 -0.26 -20.79
CA LYS A 73 24.95 -1.73 -20.83
C LYS A 73 25.66 -2.31 -19.60
N GLY A 74 24.89 -3.01 -18.76
CA GLY A 74 25.39 -3.57 -17.50
C GLY A 74 25.45 -2.53 -16.37
N ALA A 75 24.70 -1.44 -16.48
CA ALA A 75 24.52 -0.49 -15.40
C ALA A 75 23.42 -0.95 -14.44
N ASP A 76 23.61 -0.69 -13.15
CA ASP A 76 22.54 -0.74 -12.16
C ASP A 76 21.82 0.59 -12.20
N MET A 77 20.55 0.59 -12.59
CA MET A 77 19.78 1.81 -12.84
C MET A 77 18.48 1.84 -12.03
N VAL A 78 18.16 3.03 -11.55
CA VAL A 78 16.84 3.41 -11.06
C VAL A 78 16.24 4.37 -12.07
N ILE A 79 15.00 4.14 -12.46
CA ILE A 79 14.25 5.00 -13.37
C ILE A 79 13.01 5.47 -12.63
N GLY A 80 12.71 6.76 -12.72
CA GLY A 80 11.49 7.36 -12.20
C GLY A 80 11.03 8.48 -13.11
N GLY A 81 9.84 9.01 -12.86
CA GLY A 81 9.32 10.11 -13.67
C GLY A 81 8.02 10.68 -13.16
N VAL A 82 7.50 11.59 -13.97
CA VAL A 82 6.16 12.16 -13.89
C VAL A 82 5.54 12.07 -15.28
N GLY A 83 4.39 11.40 -15.37
CA GLY A 83 3.56 11.31 -16.56
C GLY A 83 2.42 12.34 -16.54
N PRO A 84 1.56 12.35 -17.58
CA PRO A 84 0.38 13.21 -17.63
C PRO A 84 -0.55 13.06 -16.42
N ASP A 85 -0.60 11.86 -15.84
CA ASP A 85 -1.48 11.49 -14.71
C ASP A 85 -0.79 11.60 -13.34
N GLY A 86 0.48 12.05 -13.26
CA GLY A 86 1.21 12.24 -12.00
C GLY A 86 2.52 11.45 -11.89
N SER A 87 2.97 11.19 -10.65
CA SER A 87 4.23 10.47 -10.36
C SER A 87 4.12 8.99 -10.73
N TYR A 88 5.19 8.39 -11.27
CA TYR A 88 5.29 6.94 -11.50
C TYR A 88 5.32 6.13 -10.21
N PHE A 89 5.67 6.76 -9.08
CA PHE A 89 5.49 6.18 -7.75
C PHE A 89 4.14 6.67 -7.20
N THR A 90 3.18 5.76 -7.05
CA THR A 90 1.83 6.03 -6.55
C THR A 90 1.58 5.27 -5.24
N ALA A 91 0.43 5.51 -4.61
CA ALA A 91 -0.05 4.71 -3.48
C ALA A 91 -0.56 3.32 -3.90
N GLN A 92 -0.55 3.00 -5.20
CA GLN A 92 -0.87 1.66 -5.68
C GLN A 92 0.35 0.75 -5.55
N PRO A 93 0.14 -0.59 -5.44
CA PRO A 93 1.23 -1.54 -5.46
C PRO A 93 2.06 -1.42 -6.76
N ILE A 94 3.38 -1.58 -6.63
CA ILE A 94 4.32 -1.58 -7.76
C ILE A 94 5.06 -2.91 -7.77
N LYS A 95 5.21 -3.52 -8.95
CA LYS A 95 6.03 -4.71 -9.16
C LYS A 95 7.52 -4.36 -9.16
N LEU A 96 8.20 -4.68 -8.07
CA LEU A 96 9.66 -4.67 -8.03
C LEU A 96 10.20 -5.85 -8.83
N ILE A 97 11.15 -5.59 -9.71
CA ILE A 97 11.96 -6.62 -10.36
C ILE A 97 13.28 -6.72 -9.61
N TYR A 98 13.72 -7.94 -9.31
CA TYR A 98 15.02 -8.17 -8.67
C TYR A 98 15.80 -9.25 -9.43
N ALA A 99 17.12 -9.15 -9.37
CA ALA A 99 18.01 -10.20 -9.80
C ALA A 99 19.35 -10.09 -9.06
N TYR A 100 20.06 -11.21 -8.91
CA TYR A 100 21.37 -11.22 -8.26
C TYR A 100 22.33 -12.23 -8.91
N GLY A 101 23.61 -11.85 -8.95
CA GLY A 101 24.72 -12.70 -9.43
C GLY A 101 25.56 -13.22 -8.27
N LEU A 102 26.21 -14.37 -8.47
CA LEU A 102 27.22 -14.90 -7.53
C LEU A 102 28.64 -14.39 -7.85
N THR A 103 28.77 -13.62 -8.92
CA THR A 103 30.01 -13.07 -9.47
C THR A 103 29.76 -11.66 -9.97
N ASP A 104 30.82 -10.88 -10.16
CA ASP A 104 30.74 -9.51 -10.69
C ASP A 104 30.36 -9.44 -12.19
N GLU A 105 30.23 -10.58 -12.87
CA GLU A 105 29.78 -10.63 -14.26
C GLU A 105 28.26 -10.59 -14.40
N ILE A 106 27.73 -9.49 -14.96
CA ILE A 106 26.30 -9.35 -15.27
C ILE A 106 25.96 -10.18 -16.53
N LYS A 107 25.34 -11.33 -16.32
CA LYS A 107 24.86 -12.29 -17.35
C LYS A 107 23.41 -12.68 -17.07
N TYR A 108 22.71 -13.30 -18.02
CA TYR A 108 21.33 -13.78 -17.82
C TYR A 108 21.13 -14.55 -16.50
N HIS A 109 20.23 -14.05 -15.64
CA HIS A 109 20.16 -14.39 -14.21
C HIS A 109 19.43 -15.71 -13.86
N ARG A 110 18.86 -16.42 -14.86
CA ARG A 110 18.11 -17.69 -14.68
C ARG A 110 17.11 -17.63 -13.53
N ASP A 111 17.27 -18.44 -12.49
CA ASP A 111 16.37 -18.53 -11.33
C ASP A 111 16.69 -17.47 -10.26
N ASN A 112 17.83 -16.80 -10.35
CA ASN A 112 18.24 -15.73 -9.43
C ASN A 112 17.64 -14.38 -9.83
N ARG A 113 16.35 -14.38 -10.15
CA ARG A 113 15.57 -13.20 -10.48
C ARG A 113 14.12 -13.45 -10.13
N GLY A 114 13.36 -12.39 -9.95
CA GLY A 114 11.93 -12.51 -9.81
C GLY A 114 11.27 -11.15 -9.80
N THR A 115 9.97 -11.18 -9.58
CA THR A 115 9.16 -10.01 -9.32
C THR A 115 8.58 -10.12 -7.92
N LYS A 116 8.37 -8.98 -7.26
CA LYS A 116 7.63 -8.89 -6.00
C LYS A 116 6.85 -7.60 -6.00
N GLU A 117 5.55 -7.70 -5.83
CA GLU A 117 4.71 -6.53 -5.69
C GLU A 117 4.80 -5.97 -4.26
N VAL A 118 4.96 -4.65 -4.13
CA VAL A 118 4.97 -3.93 -2.85
C VAL A 118 4.37 -2.55 -3.01
N ASN A 119 3.78 -2.00 -1.94
CA ASN A 119 3.41 -0.59 -1.90
C ASN A 119 4.58 0.23 -1.33
N LEU A 120 5.18 1.11 -2.13
CA LEU A 120 6.38 1.86 -1.76
C LEU A 120 6.08 3.13 -0.94
N LEU A 121 4.89 3.72 -1.07
CA LEU A 121 4.53 4.98 -0.40
C LEU A 121 3.80 4.76 0.93
N GLU A 122 3.16 3.60 1.13
CA GLU A 122 2.44 3.26 2.36
C GLU A 122 3.17 2.24 3.25
N TYR A 123 4.50 2.15 3.15
CA TYR A 123 5.31 1.40 4.13
C TYR A 123 5.32 2.16 5.48
N MET A 124 4.29 1.92 6.30
CA MET A 124 4.08 2.66 7.55
C MET A 124 4.59 1.91 8.77
N SER A 125 5.35 2.63 9.62
CA SER A 125 5.96 2.11 10.84
C SER A 125 4.97 2.07 12.01
N ARG A 126 5.09 0.99 12.79
CA ARG A 126 4.35 0.66 14.02
C ARG A 126 4.18 1.85 14.99
N THR A 127 2.94 2.26 15.24
CA THR A 127 2.61 3.13 16.38
C THR A 127 2.09 2.27 17.54
N THR A 128 2.68 2.44 18.72
CA THR A 128 2.25 1.73 19.94
C THR A 128 1.48 2.71 20.83
N SER A 129 0.26 2.35 21.21
CA SER A 129 -0.55 3.11 22.18
C SER A 129 -0.70 2.31 23.48
N THR A 130 -0.68 3.02 24.60
CA THR A 130 -0.70 2.45 25.96
C THR A 130 -1.94 2.88 26.75
N ASN A 131 -2.49 1.88 27.45
CA ASN A 131 -3.41 1.91 28.61
C ASN A 131 -4.92 2.12 28.39
N LEU A 132 -5.67 1.28 29.14
CA LEU A 132 -7.11 1.08 29.10
C LEU A 132 -7.77 1.41 30.44
N ASN A 133 -9.04 1.85 30.39
CA ASN A 133 -10.17 1.22 31.07
C ASN A 133 -11.52 1.83 30.60
N PHE A 134 -12.56 0.96 30.52
CA PHE A 134 -13.98 1.14 30.12
C PHE A 134 -14.36 0.78 28.68
N LEU A 135 -15.40 -0.06 28.55
CA LEU A 135 -15.77 -0.81 27.35
C LEU A 135 -16.84 -0.07 26.52
N SER A 136 -16.39 0.93 25.79
CA SER A 136 -16.92 1.35 24.49
C SER A 136 -15.66 1.67 23.68
N ALA A 137 -15.30 0.76 22.79
CA ALA A 137 -13.99 0.75 22.15
C ALA A 137 -14.15 1.05 20.66
N THR A 138 -13.42 2.05 20.18
CA THR A 138 -13.26 2.32 18.75
C THR A 138 -11.97 1.67 18.29
N MET A 139 -12.05 0.76 17.32
CA MET A 139 -10.87 0.10 16.77
C MET A 139 -10.01 1.11 15.98
N ASP A 140 -8.70 1.09 16.22
CA ASP A 140 -7.71 1.98 15.62
C ASP A 140 -6.95 1.27 14.48
N ASN A 141 -6.51 0.03 14.71
CA ASN A 141 -5.89 -0.81 13.70
C ASN A 141 -6.07 -2.32 14.01
N ILE A 142 -5.75 -3.14 13.00
CA ILE A 142 -5.91 -4.60 13.01
C ILE A 142 -4.59 -5.24 12.55
N GLU A 143 -3.97 -6.02 13.43
CA GLU A 143 -2.69 -6.69 13.18
C GLU A 143 -2.91 -8.21 13.02
N PRO A 144 -2.50 -8.84 11.91
CA PRO A 144 -2.54 -10.29 11.78
C PRO A 144 -1.50 -10.95 12.69
N VAL A 145 -1.92 -11.94 13.48
CA VAL A 145 -1.04 -12.78 14.30
C VAL A 145 -1.06 -14.18 13.71
N ILE A 146 0.00 -14.51 12.97
CA ILE A 146 0.08 -15.75 12.19
C ILE A 146 1.25 -16.57 12.70
N GLU A 147 0.96 -17.74 13.26
CA GLU A 147 2.00 -18.68 13.67
C GLU A 147 2.57 -19.47 12.49
N GLN A 148 1.74 -19.79 11.50
CA GLN A 148 2.10 -20.60 10.33
C GLN A 148 1.66 -19.93 9.03
N ILE A 149 2.53 -19.10 8.48
CA ILE A 149 2.24 -18.28 7.29
C ILE A 149 2.01 -19.09 6.01
N ASP A 150 2.53 -20.32 5.94
CA ASP A 150 2.37 -21.22 4.80
C ASP A 150 0.99 -21.89 4.73
N ILE A 151 0.19 -21.80 5.81
CA ILE A 151 -1.11 -22.49 5.93
C ILE A 151 -2.27 -21.49 5.92
N VAL A 152 -2.10 -20.35 6.59
CA VAL A 152 -3.17 -19.35 6.74
C VAL A 152 -3.20 -18.45 5.50
N HIS A 153 -4.16 -18.69 4.61
CA HIS A 153 -4.33 -17.88 3.39
C HIS A 153 -5.26 -16.66 3.60
N ARG A 154 -6.26 -16.74 4.49
CA ARG A 154 -7.21 -15.67 4.82
C ARG A 154 -7.67 -15.78 6.28
N MET A 155 -7.97 -14.64 6.89
CA MET A 155 -8.65 -14.54 8.20
C MET A 155 -9.78 -13.53 8.08
N LEU A 156 -10.96 -13.86 8.60
CA LEU A 156 -12.15 -13.02 8.55
C LEU A 156 -12.71 -12.86 9.96
N LEU A 157 -13.05 -11.63 10.33
CA LEU A 157 -13.79 -11.33 11.56
C LEU A 157 -15.17 -10.80 11.18
N TYR A 158 -16.19 -11.51 11.62
CA TYR A 158 -17.58 -11.12 11.42
C TYR A 158 -18.22 -10.64 12.71
N ARG A 159 -19.18 -9.74 12.57
CA ARG A 159 -20.17 -9.39 13.56
C ARG A 159 -21.40 -10.27 13.34
N CYS A 160 -21.83 -10.90 14.41
CA CYS A 160 -23.03 -11.71 14.44
C CYS A 160 -24.29 -10.91 14.82
N PRO A 161 -25.48 -11.36 14.38
CA PRO A 161 -26.75 -10.94 14.98
C PRO A 161 -26.81 -11.28 16.47
N SER A 162 -27.55 -10.50 17.26
CA SER A 162 -27.59 -10.63 18.72
C SER A 162 -28.21 -11.94 19.24
N PHE A 163 -28.86 -12.72 18.39
CA PHE A 163 -29.41 -14.03 18.76
C PHE A 163 -28.38 -15.16 18.64
N VAL A 164 -27.24 -14.92 17.98
CA VAL A 164 -26.11 -15.86 17.97
C VAL A 164 -25.34 -15.66 19.27
N THR A 165 -25.42 -16.65 20.14
CA THR A 165 -24.91 -16.56 21.52
C THR A 165 -24.08 -17.78 21.92
N GLU A 166 -24.04 -18.81 21.07
CA GLU A 166 -23.25 -20.02 21.29
C GLU A 166 -21.94 -19.92 20.50
N GLU A 167 -20.84 -20.33 21.13
CA GLU A 167 -19.54 -20.47 20.46
C GLU A 167 -19.62 -21.61 19.42
N ASP A 168 -19.01 -21.42 18.25
CA ASP A 168 -18.99 -22.40 17.18
C ASP A 168 -17.61 -22.47 16.50
N ASP A 169 -16.93 -23.60 16.68
CA ASP A 169 -15.59 -23.88 16.13
C ASP A 169 -15.66 -24.86 14.93
N ARG A 170 -16.84 -25.06 14.34
CA ARG A 170 -17.02 -25.96 13.19
C ARG A 170 -16.50 -25.31 11.90
N PRO A 171 -16.27 -26.12 10.84
CA PRO A 171 -15.97 -25.56 9.53
C PRO A 171 -17.05 -24.57 9.09
N CYS A 172 -16.65 -23.43 8.54
CA CYS A 172 -17.58 -22.42 8.05
C CYS A 172 -18.41 -22.92 6.86
N TYR A 173 -19.57 -22.32 6.65
CA TYR A 173 -20.50 -22.53 5.53
C TYR A 173 -21.11 -23.92 5.49
N MET A 174 -21.39 -24.51 6.65
CA MET A 174 -22.03 -25.81 6.81
C MET A 174 -23.56 -25.72 7.01
N GLY A 175 -24.12 -24.50 6.98
CA GLY A 175 -25.54 -24.21 7.19
C GLY A 175 -25.94 -24.10 8.66
N ASP A 176 -24.98 -23.80 9.55
CA ASP A 176 -25.21 -23.67 10.99
C ASP A 176 -25.52 -22.23 11.42
N MET A 177 -25.63 -22.02 12.74
CA MET A 177 -26.03 -20.73 13.30
C MET A 177 -24.90 -19.69 13.22
N GLY A 178 -23.63 -20.13 13.24
CA GLY A 178 -22.46 -19.28 13.02
C GLY A 178 -22.40 -18.72 11.60
N ASP A 179 -22.93 -19.46 10.63
CA ASP A 179 -23.07 -18.99 9.24
C ASP A 179 -24.06 -17.84 9.07
N THR A 180 -24.79 -17.42 10.11
CA THR A 180 -25.60 -16.19 10.05
C THR A 180 -24.78 -14.92 10.27
N CYS A 181 -23.52 -15.04 10.68
CA CYS A 181 -22.60 -13.93 10.93
C CYS A 181 -21.93 -13.46 9.63
N PHE A 182 -22.45 -12.40 9.02
CA PHE A 182 -21.92 -11.85 7.75
C PHE A 182 -21.51 -10.37 7.81
N GLY A 183 -21.68 -9.69 8.94
CA GLY A 183 -21.23 -8.30 9.07
C GLY A 183 -19.71 -8.22 9.14
N VAL A 184 -19.01 -8.04 8.02
CA VAL A 184 -17.53 -7.99 8.00
C VAL A 184 -17.05 -6.85 8.89
N VAL A 185 -16.24 -7.19 9.90
CA VAL A 185 -15.54 -6.23 10.80
C VAL A 185 -14.10 -6.07 10.37
N ALA A 186 -13.47 -7.17 9.97
CA ALA A 186 -12.09 -7.19 9.51
C ALA A 186 -11.86 -8.32 8.51
N SER A 187 -10.92 -8.12 7.60
CA SER A 187 -10.42 -9.17 6.72
C SER A 187 -8.92 -9.03 6.55
N TRP A 188 -8.23 -10.16 6.47
CA TRP A 188 -6.83 -10.25 6.11
C TRP A 188 -6.65 -11.37 5.08
N ALA A 189 -5.73 -11.18 4.14
CA ALA A 189 -5.34 -12.17 3.14
C ALA A 189 -3.83 -12.10 2.88
N VAL A 190 -3.30 -13.13 2.21
CA VAL A 190 -1.87 -13.30 1.92
C VAL A 190 -1.23 -12.03 1.36
N GLY A 191 -0.05 -11.68 1.88
CA GLY A 191 0.68 -10.46 1.51
C GLY A 191 0.20 -9.17 2.19
N GLY A 192 -0.99 -9.17 2.81
CA GLY A 192 -1.51 -8.03 3.56
C GLY A 192 -0.74 -7.70 4.85
N GLY A 193 -0.57 -6.41 5.14
CA GLY A 193 0.02 -5.91 6.38
C GLY A 193 -1.01 -5.59 7.47
N VAL A 194 -0.64 -4.70 8.37
CA VAL A 194 -1.55 -4.11 9.37
C VAL A 194 -2.55 -3.21 8.65
N PHE A 195 -3.83 -3.30 9.01
CA PHE A 195 -4.85 -2.37 8.54
C PHE A 195 -5.06 -1.27 9.58
N GLU A 196 -4.71 -0.01 9.25
CA GLU A 196 -4.96 1.16 10.10
C GLU A 196 -6.18 1.95 9.63
N LEU A 197 -7.05 2.34 10.56
CA LEU A 197 -8.21 3.17 10.26
C LEU A 197 -7.81 4.66 10.29
N PRO A 198 -8.28 5.49 9.34
CA PRO A 198 -8.02 6.93 9.33
C PRO A 198 -8.35 7.59 10.68
N GLU A 199 -7.51 8.52 11.16
CA GLU A 199 -7.56 9.07 12.54
C GLU A 199 -8.95 9.52 13.02
N ASN A 200 -9.81 9.95 12.09
CA ASN A 200 -11.15 10.46 12.37
C ASN A 200 -12.28 9.42 12.29
N VAL A 201 -11.99 8.15 11.95
CA VAL A 201 -12.98 7.07 11.82
C VAL A 201 -12.59 5.80 12.58
N GLY A 202 -13.55 5.04 13.11
CA GLY A 202 -13.24 3.70 13.59
C GLY A 202 -14.45 2.78 13.75
N ILE A 203 -14.20 1.51 14.06
CA ILE A 203 -15.24 0.47 14.08
C ILE A 203 -15.66 0.16 15.53
N PRO A 204 -16.96 0.24 15.88
CA PRO A 204 -17.44 -0.04 17.24
C PRO A 204 -17.61 -1.55 17.52
N ILE A 205 -17.17 -2.05 18.68
CA ILE A 205 -17.20 -3.49 19.07
C ILE A 205 -17.72 -3.70 20.52
N GLY A 206 -18.53 -4.76 20.77
CA GLY A 206 -18.82 -5.33 22.11
C GLY A 206 -19.94 -6.40 22.21
N ASP A 207 -19.62 -7.63 22.67
CA ASP A 207 -19.95 -8.32 23.96
C ASP A 207 -19.15 -9.66 24.07
N VAL A 208 -19.00 -10.24 25.26
CA VAL A 208 -17.90 -11.14 25.73
C VAL A 208 -18.24 -12.64 25.69
N ASP A 209 -17.37 -13.46 25.07
CA ASP A 209 -16.63 -14.59 25.69
C ASP A 209 -15.76 -15.30 24.62
N SER A 210 -14.59 -15.81 25.01
CA SER A 210 -13.60 -16.42 24.10
C SER A 210 -12.83 -17.57 24.75
N ARG A 211 -12.66 -18.66 23.98
CA ARG A 211 -11.60 -19.69 24.06
C ARG A 211 -11.19 -20.13 22.64
N THR A 212 -10.18 -20.99 22.46
CA THR A 212 -8.80 -20.58 22.11
C THR A 212 -8.33 -21.36 20.87
N ASP A 213 -7.93 -20.64 19.82
CA ASP A 213 -6.87 -20.98 18.84
C ASP A 213 -5.84 -19.83 18.88
N SER A 214 -4.55 -20.07 18.61
CA SER A 214 -3.48 -19.07 18.88
C SER A 214 -3.14 -18.18 17.68
N SER A 215 -3.75 -18.43 16.51
CA SER A 215 -3.73 -17.52 15.35
C SER A 215 -4.99 -16.64 15.33
N GLY A 216 -4.88 -15.40 14.86
CA GLY A 216 -6.03 -14.49 14.82
C GLY A 216 -5.69 -13.05 14.48
N LEU A 217 -6.66 -12.17 14.68
CA LEU A 217 -6.49 -10.72 14.49
C LEU A 217 -6.33 -10.05 15.86
N ARG A 218 -5.24 -9.32 16.05
CA ARG A 218 -5.08 -8.44 17.21
C ARG A 218 -5.72 -7.10 16.89
N LEU A 219 -6.74 -6.75 17.67
CA LEU A 219 -7.47 -5.49 17.54
C LEU A 219 -6.87 -4.48 18.52
N HIS A 220 -6.44 -3.32 18.01
CA HIS A 220 -6.02 -2.20 18.85
C HIS A 220 -7.15 -1.19 18.90
N TYR A 221 -7.45 -0.67 20.09
CA TYR A 221 -8.62 0.17 20.29
C TYR A 221 -8.39 1.28 21.30
N THR A 222 -9.18 2.35 21.15
CA THR A 222 -9.25 3.50 22.05
C THR A 222 -10.63 3.58 22.72
N ALA A 223 -10.66 4.09 23.95
CA ALA A 223 -11.90 4.39 24.67
C ALA A 223 -12.56 5.71 24.22
N GLN A 224 -11.89 6.48 23.35
CA GLN A 224 -12.40 7.75 22.83
C GLN A 224 -13.07 7.53 21.47
N LEU A 225 -14.36 7.86 21.37
CA LEU A 225 -15.06 7.84 20.09
C LEU A 225 -14.41 8.82 19.12
N ARG A 226 -14.18 8.35 17.90
CA ARG A 226 -13.74 9.18 16.78
C ARG A 226 -14.93 9.98 16.23
N GLN A 227 -14.64 10.92 15.34
CA GLN A 227 -15.65 11.84 14.81
C GLN A 227 -16.73 11.10 13.99
N TYR A 228 -16.37 10.02 13.30
CA TYR A 228 -17.28 9.24 12.46
C TYR A 228 -17.13 7.74 12.72
N ASP A 229 -18.22 6.99 12.53
CA ASP A 229 -18.20 5.53 12.54
C ASP A 229 -17.79 5.01 11.15
N ALA A 230 -16.88 4.03 11.12
CA ALA A 230 -16.49 3.33 9.90
C ALA A 230 -17.41 2.14 9.62
N GLY A 231 -17.72 1.92 8.34
CA GLY A 231 -18.43 0.75 7.85
C GLY A 231 -17.68 0.09 6.71
N ILE A 232 -17.78 -1.23 6.60
CA ILE A 232 -17.24 -2.00 5.47
C ILE A 232 -18.39 -2.37 4.54
N MET A 233 -18.23 -2.06 3.26
CA MET A 233 -19.17 -2.41 2.20
C MET A 233 -18.52 -3.45 1.30
N THR A 234 -19.14 -4.63 1.21
CA THR A 234 -18.70 -5.70 0.32
C THR A 234 -19.36 -5.54 -1.04
N THR A 235 -18.57 -5.55 -2.11
CA THR A 235 -19.02 -5.47 -3.50
C THR A 235 -18.43 -6.62 -4.31
N GLY A 236 -19.07 -6.97 -5.43
CA GLY A 236 -18.64 -8.07 -6.31
C GLY A 236 -19.67 -9.19 -6.43
N VAL A 237 -19.22 -10.35 -6.91
CA VAL A 237 -20.07 -11.53 -7.14
C VAL A 237 -20.28 -12.27 -5.82
N SER A 238 -21.54 -12.51 -5.43
CA SER A 238 -21.87 -13.21 -4.19
C SER A 238 -21.88 -14.73 -4.40
N PRO A 239 -21.03 -15.48 -3.67
CA PRO A 239 -20.92 -16.94 -3.80
C PRO A 239 -22.12 -17.69 -3.21
N LEU A 240 -22.99 -16.99 -2.46
CA LEU A 240 -24.17 -17.56 -1.82
C LEU A 240 -25.42 -17.50 -2.70
N THR A 241 -25.31 -16.91 -3.89
CA THR A 241 -26.43 -16.83 -4.82
C THR A 241 -26.48 -18.07 -5.70
N SER A 242 -27.69 -18.55 -6.02
CA SER A 242 -27.90 -19.65 -6.98
C SER A 242 -27.60 -19.26 -8.43
N LEU A 243 -27.04 -18.07 -8.66
CA LEU A 243 -26.66 -17.57 -9.97
C LEU A 243 -25.30 -18.18 -10.31
N ALA A 244 -25.29 -19.12 -11.25
CA ALA A 244 -24.06 -19.75 -11.70
C ALA A 244 -23.18 -18.71 -12.41
N TYR A 245 -22.12 -18.29 -11.75
CA TYR A 245 -21.09 -17.43 -12.33
C TYR A 245 -19.98 -18.31 -12.90
N ASN A 246 -20.00 -18.47 -14.23
CA ASN A 246 -19.14 -19.40 -14.95
C ASN A 246 -18.16 -18.64 -15.84
N ILE A 247 -16.87 -18.89 -15.63
CA ILE A 247 -15.79 -18.38 -16.47
C ILE A 247 -15.38 -19.49 -17.45
N PRO A 248 -15.46 -19.25 -18.77
CA PRO A 248 -15.14 -20.26 -19.78
C PRO A 248 -13.66 -20.68 -19.71
N PRO A 249 -13.30 -21.93 -20.05
CA PRO A 249 -11.91 -22.34 -20.19
C PRO A 249 -11.28 -21.74 -21.46
N LYS A 250 -9.95 -21.66 -21.49
CA LYS A 250 -9.17 -21.24 -22.66
C LYS A 250 -9.41 -19.81 -23.12
N ALA A 251 -9.91 -18.94 -22.24
CA ALA A 251 -9.96 -17.51 -22.50
C ALA A 251 -8.66 -16.87 -22.00
N SER A 252 -7.94 -16.15 -22.86
CA SER A 252 -6.81 -15.32 -22.43
C SER A 252 -7.26 -14.06 -21.68
N GLU A 253 -8.53 -13.68 -21.86
CA GLU A 253 -9.15 -12.55 -21.21
C GLU A 253 -10.67 -12.76 -21.17
N PHE A 254 -11.26 -12.69 -19.99
CA PHE A 254 -12.71 -12.73 -19.78
C PHE A 254 -13.11 -11.62 -18.82
N HIS A 255 -13.90 -10.66 -19.30
CA HIS A 255 -14.37 -9.51 -18.55
C HIS A 255 -15.74 -9.76 -17.95
N THR A 256 -15.95 -9.29 -16.72
CA THR A 256 -17.26 -9.37 -16.08
C THR A 256 -17.70 -8.02 -15.55
N TYR A 257 -18.62 -7.41 -16.28
CA TYR A 257 -19.26 -6.17 -15.88
C TYR A 257 -20.69 -6.10 -16.43
N GLY A 258 -21.52 -5.30 -15.77
CA GLY A 258 -22.83 -4.89 -16.26
C GLY A 258 -23.10 -3.49 -15.73
N VAL A 259 -22.99 -2.48 -16.58
CA VAL A 259 -23.23 -1.08 -16.20
C VAL A 259 -24.17 -0.46 -17.21
N ASN A 260 -25.21 0.22 -16.72
CA ASN A 260 -26.08 1.04 -17.55
C ASN A 260 -25.94 2.50 -17.10
N GLY A 261 -24.97 3.23 -17.68
CA GLY A 261 -24.71 4.61 -17.26
C GLY A 261 -23.41 5.20 -17.80
N THR A 262 -23.06 6.40 -17.33
CA THR A 262 -21.77 7.05 -17.60
C THR A 262 -20.87 6.91 -16.39
N GLN A 263 -19.66 6.36 -16.57
CA GLN A 263 -18.68 6.25 -15.51
C GLN A 263 -18.15 7.63 -15.10
N THR A 264 -18.14 7.90 -13.80
CA THR A 264 -17.75 9.20 -13.23
C THR A 264 -16.35 9.21 -12.61
N GLY A 265 -15.79 8.04 -12.31
CA GLY A 265 -14.45 7.87 -11.75
C GLY A 265 -14.18 6.44 -11.30
N PHE A 266 -12.97 6.18 -10.81
CA PHE A 266 -12.59 4.92 -10.18
C PHE A 266 -12.58 5.08 -8.65
N LEU A 267 -13.14 4.11 -7.94
CA LEU A 267 -12.95 4.01 -6.48
C LEU A 267 -11.60 3.35 -6.16
N ALA A 268 -11.27 2.28 -6.89
CA ALA A 268 -9.98 1.63 -6.87
C ALA A 268 -9.72 1.04 -8.27
N LEU A 269 -8.45 0.95 -8.65
CA LEU A 269 -8.01 0.31 -9.89
C LEU A 269 -6.70 -0.41 -9.59
N ASP A 270 -6.61 -1.66 -10.03
CA ASP A 270 -5.40 -2.46 -10.00
C ASP A 270 -5.35 -3.29 -11.28
N GLU A 271 -4.57 -2.83 -12.26
CA GLU A 271 -4.41 -3.49 -13.56
C GLU A 271 -3.44 -4.69 -13.49
N ASP A 272 -2.70 -4.81 -12.38
CA ASP A 272 -1.56 -5.70 -12.23
C ASP A 272 -1.72 -6.69 -11.06
N TYR A 273 -2.93 -6.78 -10.51
CA TYR A 273 -3.30 -7.54 -9.31
C TYR A 273 -2.56 -8.88 -9.14
N ASP A 274 -1.79 -8.98 -8.05
CA ASP A 274 -1.10 -10.21 -7.65
C ASP A 274 -1.92 -10.99 -6.60
N PHE A 275 -2.28 -12.24 -6.93
CA PHE A 275 -2.95 -13.13 -5.98
C PHE A 275 -2.14 -13.41 -4.71
N GLY A 276 -0.81 -13.22 -4.75
CA GLY A 276 0.08 -13.29 -3.59
C GLY A 276 0.13 -12.02 -2.73
N LEU A 277 -0.49 -10.92 -3.17
CA LEU A 277 -0.56 -9.64 -2.44
C LEU A 277 -2.00 -9.10 -2.38
N GLN A 278 -2.69 -9.42 -1.29
CA GLN A 278 -4.06 -9.01 -1.04
C GLN A 278 -4.11 -8.15 0.22
N GLN A 279 -4.00 -6.83 0.06
CA GLN A 279 -3.89 -5.87 1.15
C GLN A 279 -4.98 -4.81 1.10
N THR A 280 -5.30 -4.22 2.25
CA THR A 280 -6.06 -2.97 2.27
C THR A 280 -5.15 -1.83 1.83
N VAL A 281 -5.56 -1.12 0.79
CA VAL A 281 -4.84 0.04 0.24
C VAL A 281 -5.57 1.31 0.66
N ASN A 282 -4.86 2.29 1.21
CA ASN A 282 -5.42 3.61 1.40
C ASN A 282 -5.27 4.40 0.10
N LEU A 283 -6.38 4.96 -0.38
CA LEU A 283 -6.44 5.63 -1.67
C LEU A 283 -5.81 7.03 -1.65
N GLY A 284 -5.44 7.52 -0.47
CA GLY A 284 -4.86 8.86 -0.26
C GLY A 284 -5.85 10.01 -0.49
N HIS A 285 -7.10 9.72 -0.84
CA HIS A 285 -8.17 10.69 -1.03
C HIS A 285 -9.53 10.10 -0.63
N ILE A 286 -10.49 10.97 -0.34
CA ILE A 286 -11.85 10.57 0.03
C ILE A 286 -12.77 10.73 -1.19
N THR A 287 -13.38 9.63 -1.61
CA THR A 287 -14.42 9.66 -2.65
C THR A 287 -15.79 9.62 -2.00
N THR A 288 -16.64 10.60 -2.35
CA THR A 288 -18.01 10.70 -1.82
C THR A 288 -18.97 9.95 -2.74
N VAL A 289 -19.58 8.87 -2.24
CA VAL A 289 -20.69 8.16 -2.90
C VAL A 289 -22.01 8.71 -2.37
N LYS A 290 -22.90 9.12 -3.26
CA LYS A 290 -24.21 9.70 -2.93
C LYS A 290 -25.33 8.71 -3.20
N GLN A 291 -26.49 8.99 -2.58
CA GLN A 291 -27.70 8.24 -2.88
C GLN A 291 -28.06 8.36 -4.37
N GLY A 292 -28.22 7.23 -5.04
CA GLY A 292 -28.50 7.15 -6.47
C GLY A 292 -27.28 6.85 -7.34
N ASP A 293 -26.07 6.87 -6.77
CA ASP A 293 -24.87 6.42 -7.48
C ASP A 293 -24.87 4.88 -7.58
N GLU A 294 -24.31 4.37 -8.68
CA GLU A 294 -24.09 2.94 -8.90
C GLU A 294 -22.60 2.61 -8.74
N ILE A 295 -22.29 1.55 -8.00
CA ILE A 295 -20.92 1.04 -7.86
C ILE A 295 -20.81 -0.22 -8.71
N ALA A 296 -19.96 -0.15 -9.73
CA ALA A 296 -19.60 -1.29 -10.57
C ALA A 296 -18.25 -1.86 -10.12
N VAL A 297 -18.17 -3.19 -10.07
CA VAL A 297 -16.92 -3.92 -9.90
C VAL A 297 -16.68 -4.71 -11.17
N GLU A 298 -15.49 -4.56 -11.73
CA GLU A 298 -15.05 -5.30 -12.91
C GLU A 298 -13.83 -6.14 -12.53
N CYS A 299 -13.88 -7.41 -12.92
CA CYS A 299 -12.76 -8.34 -12.82
C CYS A 299 -12.48 -8.93 -14.19
N THR A 300 -11.19 -9.01 -14.52
CA THR A 300 -10.66 -9.64 -15.74
C THR A 300 -9.97 -10.94 -15.36
N TYR A 301 -10.31 -12.03 -16.05
CA TYR A 301 -9.79 -13.37 -15.77
C TYR A 301 -9.00 -13.94 -16.95
N ASP A 302 -7.89 -14.62 -16.66
CA ASP A 302 -7.17 -15.48 -17.61
C ASP A 302 -7.38 -16.95 -17.21
N THR A 303 -7.94 -17.74 -18.12
CA THR A 303 -8.18 -19.19 -17.97
C THR A 303 -7.53 -19.99 -19.11
N SER A 304 -6.50 -19.44 -19.75
CA SER A 304 -5.77 -20.07 -20.85
C SER A 304 -5.16 -21.43 -20.46
N ASP A 305 -4.75 -21.58 -19.20
CA ASP A 305 -4.23 -22.81 -18.62
C ASP A 305 -5.35 -23.81 -18.27
N ARG A 306 -6.55 -23.34 -17.94
CA ARG A 306 -7.69 -24.19 -17.54
C ARG A 306 -8.29 -24.97 -18.71
N THR A 307 -8.67 -26.22 -18.46
CA THR A 307 -9.34 -27.09 -19.44
C THR A 307 -10.85 -27.16 -19.23
N ASN A 308 -11.31 -26.94 -18.00
CA ASN A 308 -12.71 -26.95 -17.62
C ASN A 308 -13.19 -25.55 -17.24
N VAL A 309 -14.50 -25.34 -17.29
CA VAL A 309 -15.16 -24.12 -16.76
C VAL A 309 -14.72 -23.90 -15.31
N THR A 310 -14.41 -22.65 -14.99
CA THR A 310 -14.13 -22.21 -13.62
C THR A 310 -15.40 -21.61 -13.05
N CYS A 311 -15.90 -22.17 -11.95
CA CYS A 311 -17.06 -21.65 -11.24
C CYS A 311 -16.60 -20.80 -10.06
N ALA A 312 -17.24 -19.65 -9.84
CA ALA A 312 -17.09 -18.85 -8.63
C ALA A 312 -18.23 -19.15 -7.63
#